data_AF-A0A562LKW6-F1
#
_entry.id   AF-A0A562LKW6-F1
#
_cell.length_a   1.000
_cell.length_b   1.000
_cell.length_c   1.000
_cell.angle_alpha   90.00
_cell.angle_beta   90.00
_cell.angle_gamma   90.00
#
_symmetry.space_group_name_H-M   'P 1'
#
loop_
_entity.id
_entity.type
_entity.pdbx_description
1 polymer ?
#
loop_
_entity_poly.entity_id
_entity_poly.type
_entity_poly.pdbx_seq_one_letter_code
_entity_poly.pdbx_strand_id
1 'polypeptide(L)'
;MKAGIVSMIAVLAVASTAGCSSMQKESGYVAPQPVPSLQDRDTAYIAAVEQIAQRRGIEVVWVNPPTKRPAARTGDPRQAMR
;
A
#
# COMPACT_ATOMS: atom_id res chain seq x y z
N MET A 1 -10.63 -32.29 -43.17
CA MET A 1 -10.90 -30.84 -43.05
C MET A 1 -11.56 -30.42 -41.72
N LYS A 2 -11.69 -31.29 -40.70
CA LYS A 2 -12.29 -30.93 -39.39
C LYS A 2 -11.25 -30.53 -38.34
N ALA A 3 -10.06 -31.16 -38.37
CA ALA A 3 -8.96 -30.87 -37.44
C ALA A 3 -8.32 -29.49 -37.64
N GLY A 4 -8.35 -28.94 -38.86
CA GLY A 4 -7.83 -27.60 -39.14
C GLY A 4 -8.67 -26.47 -38.51
N ILE A 5 -10.00 -26.67 -38.44
CA ILE A 5 -10.92 -25.67 -37.89
C ILE A 5 -10.79 -25.61 -36.36
N VAL A 6 -10.65 -26.76 -35.69
CA VAL A 6 -10.48 -26.83 -34.23
C VAL A 6 -9.17 -26.16 -33.79
N SER A 7 -8.09 -26.36 -34.54
CA SER A 7 -6.78 -25.73 -34.26
C SER A 7 -6.82 -24.21 -34.43
N MET A 8 -7.53 -23.70 -35.43
CA MET A 8 -7.67 -22.27 -35.67
C MET A 8 -8.49 -21.54 -34.58
N ILE A 9 -9.51 -22.19 -34.03
CA ILE A 9 -10.32 -21.64 -32.92
C ILE A 9 -9.52 -21.57 -31.62
N ALA A 10 -8.66 -22.56 -31.36
CA ALA A 10 -7.83 -22.60 -30.15
C ALA A 10 -6.80 -21.46 -30.08
N VAL A 11 -6.22 -21.06 -31.22
CA VAL A 11 -5.26 -19.95 -31.29
C VAL A 11 -5.94 -18.59 -31.10
N LEU A 12 -7.19 -18.44 -31.55
CA LEU A 12 -7.94 -17.18 -31.41
C LEU A 12 -8.36 -16.90 -29.96
N ALA A 13 -8.60 -17.94 -29.15
CA ALA A 13 -9.06 -17.80 -27.76
C ALA A 13 -7.95 -17.35 -26.77
N VAL A 14 -6.67 -17.55 -27.09
CA VAL A 14 -5.56 -17.12 -26.21
C VAL A 14 -5.20 -15.65 -26.44
N ALA A 15 -5.56 -15.07 -27.59
CA ALA A 15 -5.22 -13.69 -27.93
C ALA A 15 -6.16 -12.63 -27.32
N SER A 16 -7.29 -13.02 -26.71
CA SER A 16 -8.31 -12.09 -26.19
C SER A 16 -8.16 -11.74 -24.71
N THR A 17 -7.17 -12.31 -23.98
CA THR A 17 -6.97 -12.00 -22.54
C THR A 17 -6.06 -10.81 -22.28
N ALA A 18 -5.49 -10.17 -23.30
CA ALA A 18 -4.65 -8.99 -23.16
C ALA A 18 -5.47 -7.71 -23.42
N GLY A 19 -6.16 -7.19 -22.39
CA GLY A 19 -6.81 -5.88 -22.53
C GLY A 19 -7.64 -5.35 -21.36
N CYS A 20 -7.97 -6.15 -20.34
CA CYS A 20 -8.61 -5.65 -19.12
C CYS A 20 -7.59 -5.04 -18.15
N SER A 21 -6.89 -3.99 -18.56
CA SER A 21 -6.19 -3.10 -17.63
C SER A 21 -5.99 -1.72 -18.26
N SER A 22 -7.08 -1.07 -18.66
CA SER A 22 -7.09 0.36 -18.91
C SER A 22 -7.45 1.09 -17.62
N MET A 23 -6.47 1.29 -16.74
CA MET A 23 -6.56 2.32 -15.70
C MET A 23 -5.78 3.54 -16.19
N GLN A 24 -6.37 4.28 -17.12
CA GLN A 24 -5.91 5.64 -17.44
C GLN A 24 -6.85 6.64 -16.76
N LYS A 25 -6.52 6.96 -15.50
CA LYS A 25 -6.94 8.21 -14.85
C LYS A 25 -5.76 8.70 -14.03
N GLU A 26 -4.88 9.45 -14.69
CA GLU A 26 -4.15 10.51 -14.00
C GLU A 26 -5.20 11.54 -13.57
N SER A 27 -5.83 11.31 -12.42
CA SER A 27 -6.53 12.38 -11.73
C SER A 27 -5.45 13.20 -11.04
N GLY A 28 -5.29 14.46 -11.41
CA GLY A 28 -4.57 15.48 -10.65
C GLY A 28 -5.26 15.81 -9.32
N TYR A 29 -5.79 14.79 -8.64
CA TYR A 29 -6.28 14.89 -7.28
C TYR A 29 -5.07 14.90 -6.36
N VAL A 30 -4.59 16.10 -6.05
CA VAL A 30 -3.70 16.30 -4.91
C VAL A 30 -4.58 16.24 -3.68
N ALA A 31 -4.58 15.08 -3.01
CA ALA A 31 -5.22 14.96 -1.71
C ALA A 31 -4.66 16.06 -0.78
N PRO A 32 -5.50 16.71 0.04
CA PRO A 32 -5.01 17.64 1.06
C PRO A 32 -3.91 16.94 1.87
N GLN A 33 -2.75 17.61 2.02
CA GLN A 33 -1.67 17.08 2.82
C GLN A 33 -2.23 16.75 4.21
N PRO A 34 -2.13 15.50 4.68
CA PRO A 34 -2.61 15.14 6.00
C PRO A 34 -1.93 16.06 7.01
N VAL A 35 -2.70 16.89 7.70
CA VAL A 35 -2.18 17.61 8.86
C VAL A 35 -1.74 16.54 9.86
N PRO A 36 -0.46 16.50 10.25
CA PRO A 36 0.04 15.43 11.11
C PRO A 36 -0.76 15.43 12.40
N SER A 37 -1.60 14.40 12.55
CA SER A 37 -2.47 14.25 13.70
C SER A 37 -1.70 13.53 14.80
N LEU A 38 -1.97 13.83 16.07
CA LEU A 38 -1.39 13.09 17.20
C LEU A 38 -1.81 11.60 17.21
N GLN A 39 -2.74 11.21 16.34
CA GLN A 39 -3.23 9.85 16.15
C GLN A 39 -2.72 9.23 14.84
N ASP A 40 -1.77 9.88 14.15
CA ASP A 40 -1.18 9.30 12.95
C ASP A 40 -0.39 8.05 13.32
N ARG A 41 -0.90 6.91 12.86
CA ARG A 41 -0.22 5.62 12.96
C ARG A 41 1.10 5.69 12.19
N ASP A 42 2.11 5.03 12.73
CA ASP A 42 3.38 4.85 12.04
C ASP A 42 3.24 3.73 11.01
N THR A 43 2.64 4.07 9.87
CA THR A 43 2.37 3.13 8.78
C THR A 43 3.63 2.48 8.21
N ALA A 44 4.76 3.20 8.23
CA ALA A 44 6.04 2.67 7.75
C ALA A 44 6.55 1.57 8.69
N TYR A 45 6.48 1.80 10.00
CA TYR A 45 6.85 0.80 10.99
C TYR A 45 5.91 -0.42 10.93
N ILE A 46 4.60 -0.19 10.87
CA ILE A 46 3.59 -1.26 10.78
C ILE A 46 3.85 -2.16 9.56
N ALA A 47 4.04 -1.56 8.38
CA ALA A 47 4.30 -2.28 7.15
C ALA A 47 5.58 -3.13 7.23
N ALA A 48 6.65 -2.60 7.84
CA ALA A 48 7.89 -3.35 8.03
C ALA A 48 7.69 -4.59 8.92
N VAL A 49 6.96 -4.45 10.03
CA VAL A 49 6.66 -5.57 10.94
C VAL A 49 5.79 -6.61 10.25
N GLU A 50 4.73 -6.18 9.56
CA GLU A 50 3.83 -7.07 8.83
C GLU A 50 4.55 -7.84 7.72
N GLN A 51 5.46 -7.18 6.99
CA GLN A 51 6.26 -7.85 5.97
C GLN A 51 7.16 -8.95 6.56
N ILE A 52 7.80 -8.67 7.71
CA ILE A 52 8.63 -9.66 8.40
C ILE A 52 7.78 -10.82 8.92
N ALA A 53 6.62 -10.52 9.49
CA ALA A 53 5.71 -11.51 10.03
C ALA A 53 5.15 -12.43 8.94
N GLN A 54 4.76 -11.86 7.78
CA GLN A 54 4.29 -12.62 6.63
C GLN A 54 5.35 -13.61 6.12
N ARG A 55 6.62 -13.17 6.00
CA ARG A 55 7.74 -14.05 5.60
C ARG A 55 7.98 -15.21 6.57
N ARG A 56 7.51 -15.07 7.81
CA ARG A 56 7.64 -16.08 8.88
C ARG A 56 6.37 -16.89 9.12
N GLY A 57 5.28 -16.62 8.38
CA GLY A 57 3.99 -17.25 8.60
C GLY A 57 3.35 -16.89 9.95
N ILE A 58 3.66 -15.70 10.49
CA ILE A 58 3.12 -15.21 11.77
C ILE A 58 1.98 -14.23 11.49
N GLU A 59 0.85 -14.41 12.16
CA GLU A 59 -0.25 -13.44 12.16
C GLU A 59 0.00 -12.34 13.19
N VAL A 60 -0.21 -11.08 12.79
CA VAL A 60 -0.04 -9.91 13.66
C VAL A 60 -1.39 -9.24 13.88
N VAL A 61 -1.73 -9.04 15.15
CA VAL A 61 -2.90 -8.26 15.57
C VAL A 61 -2.45 -7.10 16.45
N TRP A 62 -2.72 -5.88 16.00
CA TRP A 62 -2.34 -4.66 16.71
C TRP A 62 -3.41 -4.22 17.69
N VAL A 63 -3.20 -4.46 18.99
CA VAL A 63 -4.09 -3.95 20.05
C VAL A 63 -3.84 -2.46 20.34
N ASN A 64 -2.57 -2.03 20.28
CA ASN A 64 -2.15 -0.64 20.39
C ASN A 64 -1.13 -0.33 19.29
N PRO A 65 -1.59 -0.02 18.06
CA PRO A 65 -0.68 0.21 16.95
C PRO A 65 0.23 1.40 17.22
N PRO A 66 1.50 1.34 16.81
CA PRO A 66 2.45 2.41 17.04
C PRO A 66 2.01 3.69 16.33
N THR A 67 2.14 4.82 17.01
CA THR A 67 1.88 6.16 16.49
C THR A 67 3.20 6.90 16.25
N LYS A 68 3.19 7.82 15.30
CA LYS A 68 4.35 8.68 15.04
C LYS A 68 4.59 9.56 16.25
N ARG A 69 5.83 9.61 16.74
CA ARG A 69 6.19 10.59 17.77
C ARG A 69 6.10 11.98 17.15
N PRO A 70 5.38 12.94 17.78
CA PRO A 70 5.47 14.31 17.36
C PRO A 70 6.93 14.74 17.50
N ALA A 71 7.46 15.42 16.48
CA ALA A 71 8.75 16.09 16.60
C ALA A 71 8.68 16.96 17.87
N ALA A 72 9.65 16.80 18.77
CA ALA A 72 9.71 17.61 19.98
C ALA A 72 9.52 19.07 19.58
N ARG A 73 8.61 19.78 20.27
CA ARG A 73 8.37 21.20 20.01
C ARG A 73 9.70 21.92 20.30
N THR A 74 10.49 22.17 19.26
CA THR A 74 11.71 22.97 19.36
C THR A 74 11.28 24.35 19.82
N GLY A 75 11.48 24.65 21.11
CA GLY A 75 10.98 25.86 21.77
C GLY A 75 10.23 25.64 23.09
N ASP A 76 10.21 24.45 23.71
CA ASP A 76 9.68 24.31 25.07
C ASP A 76 10.60 24.99 26.10
N PRO A 77 10.17 26.09 26.74
CA PRO A 77 11.01 26.83 27.70
C PRO A 77 11.36 26.00 28.95
N ARG A 78 10.66 24.89 29.20
CA ARG A 78 10.99 23.97 30.31
C ARG A 78 12.25 23.14 30.08
N GLN A 79 12.70 23.00 28.84
CA GLN A 79 13.95 22.29 28.52
C GLN A 79 15.19 23.18 28.65
N ALA A 80 15.04 24.50 28.71
CA ALA A 80 16.16 25.44 28.87
C ALA A 80 16.66 25.58 30.32
N MET A 81 16.00 24.92 31.28
CA MET A 81 16.22 25.07 32.72
C MET A 81 16.70 23.78 33.41
N ARG A 82 17.00 22.74 32.61
CA ARG A 82 17.74 21.53 33.03
C ARG A 82 19.15 21.59 32.47
#